data_AF-A0A3M2MDJ7-F1
#
_entry.id   AF-A0A3M2MDJ7-F1
#
_cell.length_a   1.000
_cell.length_b   1.000
_cell.length_c   1.000
_cell.angle_alpha   90.00
_cell.angle_beta   90.00
_cell.angle_gamma   90.00
#
_symmetry.space_group_name_H-M   'P 1'
#
loop_
_entity.id
_entity.type
_entity.pdbx_description
1 polymer ?
#
loop_
_entity_poly.entity_id
_entity_poly.type
_entity_poly.pdbx_seq_one_letter_code
_entity_poly.pdbx_strand_id
1 'polypeptide(L)'
;MIHTSPADIRAIRDLEETARLVVGLALLRDPDAYRPWREPSITAEQRAELDAAARAERAERVAYAPGEHQDAARPDVLDLLASVLDRAVVLADHISRASWLPVLPAAPRDGDPRPYMLRAARYLPQAVIGWTNGSEIAHWAADEARALRSDVEAALALMSDGQRLKALCPWCGGTTEITPTGGEYTWRVRTLPGDLTAIVCEGGYCEPPSRDVGTWWRGRPAWPLHEWDWLARQLNAADARTEGSAA
;
A
#
# COMPACT_ATOMS: atom_id res chain seq x y z
N MET A 1 16.06 -32.58 -11.08
CA MET A 1 15.80 -31.76 -9.89
C MET A 1 15.51 -30.36 -10.41
N ILE A 2 14.29 -29.84 -10.23
CA ILE A 2 13.91 -28.54 -10.77
C ILE A 2 14.61 -27.47 -9.93
N HIS A 3 15.54 -26.72 -10.51
CA HIS A 3 16.15 -25.58 -9.85
C HIS A 3 15.17 -24.40 -9.90
N THR A 4 14.36 -24.25 -8.85
CA THR A 4 13.57 -23.03 -8.63
C THR A 4 14.50 -21.92 -8.16
N SER A 5 14.42 -20.77 -8.83
CA SER A 5 15.14 -19.56 -8.45
C SER A 5 14.39 -18.85 -7.32
N PRO A 6 15.07 -18.10 -6.43
CA PRO A 6 14.36 -17.30 -5.44
C PRO A 6 13.38 -16.28 -6.04
N ALA A 7 13.61 -15.85 -7.29
CA ALA A 7 12.74 -14.89 -7.98
C ALA A 7 11.41 -15.50 -8.40
N ASP A 8 11.40 -16.71 -8.97
CA ASP A 8 10.15 -17.37 -9.37
C ASP A 8 9.26 -17.70 -8.16
N ILE A 9 9.83 -18.19 -7.05
CA ILE A 9 9.08 -18.45 -5.81
C ILE A 9 8.39 -17.18 -5.31
N ARG A 10 9.11 -16.04 -5.31
CA ARG A 10 8.54 -14.75 -4.91
C ARG A 10 7.41 -14.33 -5.85
N ALA A 11 7.62 -14.42 -7.17
CA ALA A 11 6.62 -14.06 -8.16
C ALA A 11 5.34 -14.88 -8.01
N ILE A 12 5.46 -16.21 -7.85
CA ILE A 12 4.33 -17.12 -7.64
C ILE A 12 3.55 -16.72 -6.38
N ARG A 13 4.24 -16.55 -5.27
CA ARG A 13 3.62 -16.15 -3.99
C ARG A 13 2.88 -14.83 -4.13
N ASP A 14 3.50 -13.82 -4.73
CA ASP A 14 2.91 -12.49 -4.85
C ASP A 14 1.71 -12.48 -5.82
N LEU A 15 1.74 -13.28 -6.90
CA LEU A 15 0.58 -13.45 -7.80
C LEU A 15 -0.59 -14.17 -7.13
N GLU A 16 -0.32 -15.24 -6.39
CA GLU A 16 -1.36 -15.96 -5.66
C GLU A 16 -2.00 -15.11 -4.57
N GLU A 17 -1.19 -14.32 -3.85
CA GLU A 17 -1.70 -13.38 -2.85
C GLU A 17 -2.53 -12.28 -3.50
N THR A 18 -2.04 -11.67 -4.57
CA THR A 18 -2.78 -10.65 -5.31
C THR A 18 -4.12 -11.18 -5.83
N ALA A 19 -4.15 -12.43 -6.32
CA ALA A 19 -5.38 -13.07 -6.78
C ALA A 19 -6.41 -13.29 -5.64
N ARG A 20 -5.97 -13.43 -4.39
CA ARG A 20 -6.88 -13.44 -3.22
C ARG A 20 -7.36 -12.03 -2.90
N LEU A 21 -6.45 -11.07 -2.83
CA LEU A 21 -6.73 -9.69 -2.43
C LEU A 21 -7.65 -8.95 -3.41
N VAL A 22 -7.55 -9.23 -4.71
CA VAL A 22 -8.35 -8.55 -5.73
C VAL A 22 -9.86 -8.73 -5.55
N VAL A 23 -10.29 -9.79 -4.85
CA VAL A 23 -11.69 -9.97 -4.46
C VAL A 23 -12.14 -8.84 -3.52
N GLY A 24 -11.30 -8.48 -2.54
CA GLY A 24 -11.54 -7.34 -1.67
C GLY A 24 -11.58 -6.03 -2.45
N LEU A 25 -10.71 -5.88 -3.46
CA LEU A 25 -10.69 -4.69 -4.30
C LEU A 25 -11.98 -4.57 -5.13
N ALA A 26 -12.49 -5.68 -5.65
CA ALA A 26 -13.76 -5.72 -6.36
C ALA A 26 -14.96 -5.34 -5.46
N LEU A 27 -14.92 -5.69 -4.17
CA LEU A 27 -15.95 -5.24 -3.21
C LEU A 27 -15.92 -3.72 -3.00
N LEU A 28 -14.75 -3.08 -3.10
CA LEU A 28 -14.65 -1.62 -3.01
C LEU A 28 -15.26 -0.87 -4.21
N ARG A 29 -15.73 -1.56 -5.25
CA ARG A 29 -16.54 -0.96 -6.32
C ARG A 29 -17.87 -0.41 -5.79
N ASP A 30 -18.41 -1.06 -4.78
CA ASP A 30 -19.62 -0.64 -4.09
C ASP A 30 -19.34 0.68 -3.33
N PRO A 31 -20.06 1.77 -3.65
CA PRO A 31 -19.87 3.05 -2.98
C PRO A 31 -20.14 2.97 -1.46
N ASP A 32 -20.96 2.03 -1.00
CA ASP A 32 -21.30 1.84 0.41
C ASP A 32 -20.29 0.96 1.16
N ALA A 33 -19.40 0.25 0.44
CA ALA A 33 -18.40 -0.60 1.08
C ALA A 33 -17.42 0.23 1.92
N TYR A 34 -17.29 -0.11 3.21
CA TYR A 34 -16.34 0.53 4.12
C TYR A 34 -14.92 0.44 3.56
N ARG A 35 -14.32 1.60 3.30
CA ARG A 35 -12.91 1.70 2.91
C ARG A 35 -12.10 2.03 4.17
N PRO A 36 -11.12 1.20 4.56
CA PRO A 36 -10.16 1.60 5.57
C PRO A 36 -9.41 2.84 5.04
N TRP A 37 -9.80 4.02 5.52
CA TRP A 37 -9.32 5.29 5.01
C TRP A 37 -7.85 5.49 5.36
N ARG A 38 -7.04 5.86 4.35
CA ARG A 38 -5.77 6.55 4.57
C ARG A 38 -6.00 8.01 4.35
N GLU A 39 -5.80 8.86 5.37
CA GLU A 39 -5.65 10.28 5.11
C GLU A 39 -4.33 10.49 4.35
N PRO A 40 -4.34 10.86 3.06
CA PRO A 40 -3.11 11.24 2.40
C PRO A 40 -2.56 12.45 3.14
N SER A 41 -1.26 12.42 3.47
CA SER A 41 -0.58 13.59 4.02
C SER A 41 -0.36 14.60 2.89
N ILE A 42 -1.42 15.31 2.51
CA ILE A 42 -1.35 16.41 1.56
C ILE A 42 -0.73 17.63 2.23
N THR A 43 0.15 18.33 1.51
CA THR A 43 0.70 19.60 1.98
C THR A 43 -0.41 20.66 2.03
N ALA A 44 -0.17 21.76 2.74
CA ALA A 44 -1.11 22.88 2.77
C ALA A 44 -1.37 23.46 1.36
N GLU A 45 -0.33 23.48 0.52
CA GLU A 45 -0.41 23.92 -0.88
C GLU A 45 -1.25 22.97 -1.73
N GLN A 46 -1.00 21.66 -1.67
CA GLN A 46 -1.81 20.66 -2.37
C GLN A 46 -3.27 20.68 -1.92
N ARG A 47 -3.53 20.93 -0.63
CA ARG A 47 -4.88 21.11 -0.12
C ARG A 47 -5.53 22.36 -0.70
N ALA A 48 -4.80 23.47 -0.75
CA ALA A 48 -5.31 24.71 -1.35
C ALA A 48 -5.59 24.55 -2.85
N GLU A 49 -4.75 23.81 -3.58
CA GLU A 49 -4.98 23.46 -4.98
C GLU A 49 -6.24 22.60 -5.16
N LEU A 50 -6.42 21.56 -4.36
CA LEU A 50 -7.63 20.72 -4.39
C LEU A 50 -8.88 21.53 -4.03
N ASP A 51 -8.79 22.42 -3.04
CA ASP A 51 -9.89 23.30 -2.64
C ASP A 51 -10.21 24.34 -3.72
N ALA A 52 -9.19 24.83 -4.45
CA ALA A 52 -9.37 25.71 -5.60
C ALA A 52 -10.02 24.98 -6.77
N ALA A 53 -9.55 23.76 -7.11
CA ALA A 53 -10.14 22.91 -8.13
C ALA A 53 -11.59 22.56 -7.80
N ALA A 54 -11.89 22.19 -6.56
CA ALA A 54 -13.26 21.89 -6.12
C ALA A 54 -14.17 23.13 -6.15
N ARG A 55 -13.63 24.34 -5.91
CA ARG A 55 -14.40 25.59 -6.06
C ARG A 55 -14.66 25.90 -7.53
N ALA A 56 -13.68 25.73 -8.41
CA ALA A 56 -13.83 25.90 -9.85
C ALA A 56 -14.87 24.92 -10.41
N GLU A 57 -14.73 23.64 -10.07
CA GLU A 57 -15.66 22.58 -10.45
C GLU A 57 -17.09 22.89 -9.95
N ARG A 58 -17.27 23.30 -8.69
CA ARG A 58 -18.58 23.74 -8.17
C ARG A 58 -19.16 24.94 -8.91
N ALA A 59 -18.34 25.90 -9.34
CA ALA A 59 -18.80 27.07 -10.08
C ALA A 59 -19.23 26.72 -11.51
N GLU A 60 -18.65 25.66 -12.08
CA GLU A 60 -18.97 25.13 -13.41
C GLU A 60 -20.15 24.13 -13.39
N ARG A 61 -20.64 23.73 -12.20
CA ARG A 61 -21.77 22.80 -12.07
C ARG A 61 -23.07 23.41 -12.61
N VAL A 62 -23.64 22.74 -13.60
CA VAL A 62 -25.04 22.87 -14.03
C VAL A 62 -25.87 21.74 -13.41
N ALA A 63 -27.20 21.92 -13.31
CA ALA A 63 -28.13 21.01 -12.61
C ALA A 63 -28.17 19.54 -13.11
N TYR A 64 -27.39 19.20 -14.15
CA TYR A 64 -27.26 17.86 -14.74
C TYR A 64 -25.79 17.47 -14.92
N ALA A 65 -24.89 17.90 -14.04
CA ALA A 65 -23.49 17.52 -14.09
C ALA A 65 -23.33 16.00 -13.83
N PRO A 66 -22.70 15.23 -14.74
CA PRO A 66 -22.37 13.83 -14.52
C PRO A 66 -21.47 13.67 -13.29
N GLY A 67 -21.93 12.95 -12.26
CA GLY A 67 -21.15 12.73 -11.03
C GLY A 67 -21.96 12.60 -9.73
N GLU A 68 -23.25 12.97 -9.73
CA GLU A 68 -24.11 12.93 -8.53
C GLU A 68 -24.96 11.65 -8.39
N HIS A 69 -24.77 10.62 -9.22
CA HIS A 69 -25.51 9.37 -9.01
C HIS A 69 -24.98 8.70 -7.73
N GLN A 70 -25.87 8.39 -6.78
CA GLN A 70 -25.51 7.65 -5.56
C GLN A 70 -24.91 6.27 -5.89
N ASP A 71 -25.14 5.77 -7.11
CA ASP A 71 -24.53 4.54 -7.64
C ASP A 71 -23.22 4.78 -8.42
N ALA A 72 -22.61 5.96 -8.32
CA ALA A 72 -21.35 6.25 -9.00
C ALA A 72 -20.24 5.37 -8.40
N ALA A 73 -19.95 4.27 -9.09
CA ALA A 73 -18.82 3.41 -8.81
C ALA A 73 -17.55 4.24 -8.62
N ARG A 74 -16.73 3.86 -7.64
CA ARG A 74 -15.52 4.62 -7.27
C ARG A 74 -14.52 4.56 -8.44
N PRO A 75 -14.27 5.69 -9.15
CA PRO A 75 -13.50 5.66 -10.39
C PRO A 75 -12.05 5.21 -10.16
N ASP A 76 -11.45 5.59 -9.03
CA ASP A 76 -10.10 5.15 -8.67
C ASP A 76 -9.98 3.62 -8.51
N VAL A 77 -11.01 2.99 -7.94
CA VAL A 77 -11.08 1.53 -7.79
C VAL A 77 -11.29 0.85 -9.15
N LEU A 78 -12.12 1.41 -10.02
CA LEU A 78 -12.36 0.89 -11.35
C LEU A 78 -11.11 0.98 -12.23
N ASP A 79 -10.42 2.11 -12.21
CA ASP A 79 -9.17 2.33 -12.93
C ASP A 79 -8.09 1.36 -12.46
N LEU A 80 -7.97 1.15 -11.14
CA LEU A 80 -7.05 0.18 -10.60
C LEU A 80 -7.40 -1.26 -11.01
N LEU A 81 -8.68 -1.64 -10.96
CA LEU A 81 -9.10 -2.98 -11.39
C LEU A 81 -8.83 -3.23 -12.88
N ALA A 82 -9.03 -2.22 -13.73
CA ALA A 82 -8.69 -2.29 -15.14
C ALA A 82 -7.17 -2.44 -15.34
N SER A 83 -6.36 -1.65 -14.62
CA SER A 83 -4.90 -1.74 -14.65
C SER A 83 -4.39 -3.11 -14.18
N VAL A 84 -4.94 -3.63 -13.09
CA VAL A 84 -4.62 -4.97 -12.57
C VAL A 84 -4.96 -6.05 -13.57
N LEU A 85 -6.11 -5.95 -14.25
CA LEU A 85 -6.52 -6.89 -15.29
C LEU A 85 -5.59 -6.85 -16.49
N ASP A 86 -5.29 -5.66 -17.02
CA ASP A 86 -4.41 -5.50 -18.17
C ASP A 86 -3.02 -6.11 -17.91
N ARG A 87 -2.41 -5.76 -16.78
CA ARG A 87 -1.11 -6.30 -16.36
C ARG A 87 -1.14 -7.81 -16.15
N ALA A 88 -2.21 -8.35 -15.55
CA ALA A 88 -2.37 -9.79 -15.37
C ALA A 88 -2.50 -10.53 -16.71
N VAL A 89 -3.24 -9.96 -17.67
CA VAL A 89 -3.38 -10.51 -19.03
C VAL A 89 -2.03 -10.51 -19.75
N VAL A 90 -1.30 -9.39 -19.73
CA VAL A 90 0.04 -9.26 -20.34
C VAL A 90 1.01 -10.27 -19.74
N LEU A 91 1.04 -10.38 -18.41
CA LEU A 91 1.89 -11.34 -17.71
C LEU A 91 1.55 -12.79 -18.10
N ALA A 92 0.26 -13.14 -18.12
CA ALA A 92 -0.18 -14.48 -18.49
C ALA A 92 0.09 -14.83 -19.96
N ASP A 93 -0.05 -13.87 -20.88
CA ASP A 93 0.30 -14.03 -22.30
C ASP A 93 1.80 -14.31 -22.45
N HIS A 94 2.65 -13.49 -21.84
CA HIS A 94 4.11 -13.64 -21.91
C HIS A 94 4.57 -15.00 -21.36
N ILE A 95 4.07 -15.40 -20.18
CA ILE A 95 4.40 -16.70 -19.58
C ILE A 95 3.84 -17.87 -20.40
N SER A 96 2.66 -17.73 -21.00
CA SER A 96 2.09 -18.76 -21.88
C SER A 96 2.95 -18.96 -23.12
N ARG A 97 3.40 -17.88 -23.77
CA ARG A 97 4.31 -17.94 -24.93
C ARG A 97 5.65 -18.56 -24.57
N ALA A 98 6.27 -18.13 -23.47
CA ALA A 98 7.51 -18.72 -22.98
C ALA A 98 7.36 -20.21 -22.63
N SER A 99 6.16 -20.65 -22.21
CA SER A 99 5.91 -22.06 -21.90
C SER A 99 5.40 -22.89 -23.09
N TRP A 100 5.31 -22.31 -24.30
CA TRP A 100 4.70 -22.92 -25.48
C TRP A 100 3.25 -23.40 -25.25
N LEU A 101 2.51 -22.66 -24.44
CA LEU A 101 1.10 -22.93 -24.13
C LEU A 101 0.18 -22.02 -24.96
N PRO A 102 -1.05 -22.46 -25.26
CA PRO A 102 -2.06 -21.57 -25.82
C PRO A 102 -2.27 -20.34 -24.93
N VAL A 103 -2.37 -19.17 -25.56
CA VAL A 103 -2.70 -17.92 -24.88
C VAL A 103 -4.17 -17.95 -24.45
N LEU A 104 -4.48 -17.42 -23.27
CA LEU A 104 -5.87 -17.27 -22.83
C LEU A 104 -6.62 -16.29 -23.74
N PRO A 105 -7.95 -16.44 -23.90
CA PRO A 105 -8.73 -15.42 -24.60
C PRO A 105 -8.58 -14.06 -23.90
N ALA A 106 -8.73 -12.98 -24.66
CA ALA A 106 -8.71 -11.64 -24.09
C ALA A 106 -9.83 -11.47 -23.06
N ALA A 107 -9.53 -10.83 -21.94
CA ALA A 107 -10.53 -10.53 -20.92
C ALA A 107 -11.48 -9.42 -21.41
N PRO A 108 -12.77 -9.46 -21.03
CA PRO A 108 -13.63 -8.28 -21.14
C PRO A 108 -13.09 -7.17 -20.21
N ARG A 109 -13.45 -5.90 -20.46
CA ARG A 109 -12.91 -4.75 -19.72
C ARG A 109 -13.14 -4.81 -18.20
N ASP A 110 -14.21 -5.46 -17.77
CA ASP A 110 -14.63 -5.65 -16.38
C ASP A 110 -14.36 -7.09 -15.87
N GLY A 111 -13.57 -7.86 -16.62
CA GLY A 111 -13.29 -9.27 -16.36
C GLY A 111 -12.53 -9.54 -15.07
N ASP A 112 -12.60 -10.79 -14.64
CA ASP A 112 -11.87 -11.28 -13.47
C ASP A 112 -10.37 -11.46 -13.81
N PRO A 113 -9.44 -10.78 -13.12
CA PRO A 113 -8.01 -10.92 -13.38
C PRO A 113 -7.40 -12.22 -12.80
N ARG A 114 -8.07 -12.89 -11.86
CA ARG A 114 -7.52 -14.04 -11.14
C ARG A 114 -7.13 -15.21 -12.05
N PRO A 115 -7.90 -15.62 -13.07
CA PRO A 115 -7.52 -16.71 -13.95
C PRO A 115 -6.18 -16.47 -14.67
N TYR A 116 -5.87 -15.22 -15.00
CA TYR A 116 -4.61 -14.84 -15.65
C TYR A 116 -3.44 -14.89 -14.68
N MET A 117 -3.59 -14.31 -13.47
CA MET A 117 -2.56 -14.37 -12.42
C MET A 117 -2.23 -15.80 -12.01
N LEU A 118 -3.27 -16.63 -11.77
CA LEU A 118 -3.10 -18.03 -11.37
C LEU A 118 -2.48 -18.87 -12.49
N ARG A 119 -2.79 -18.56 -13.76
CA ARG A 119 -2.13 -19.20 -14.90
C ARG A 119 -0.65 -18.81 -14.96
N ALA A 120 -0.34 -17.52 -14.85
CA ALA A 120 1.04 -17.04 -14.84
C ALA A 120 1.85 -17.72 -13.72
N ALA A 121 1.31 -17.73 -12.49
CA ALA A 121 1.93 -18.40 -11.35
C ALA A 121 2.18 -19.90 -11.59
N ARG A 122 1.16 -20.61 -12.10
CA ARG A 122 1.24 -22.06 -12.36
C ARG A 122 2.32 -22.44 -13.36
N TYR A 123 2.50 -21.64 -14.42
CA TYR A 123 3.38 -21.99 -15.54
C TYR A 123 4.72 -21.23 -15.54
N LEU A 124 4.92 -20.28 -14.63
CA LEU A 124 6.19 -19.57 -14.50
C LEU A 124 7.41 -20.51 -14.35
N PRO A 125 7.38 -21.58 -13.54
CA PRO A 125 8.53 -22.49 -13.44
C PRO A 125 8.91 -23.13 -14.78
N GLN A 126 7.92 -23.47 -15.61
CA GLN A 126 8.17 -24.03 -16.94
C GLN A 126 8.77 -22.99 -17.88
N ALA A 127 8.26 -21.75 -17.87
CA ALA A 127 8.82 -20.65 -18.63
C ALA A 127 10.29 -20.37 -18.25
N VAL A 128 10.63 -20.45 -16.96
CA VAL A 128 11.99 -20.20 -16.47
C VAL A 128 12.96 -21.32 -16.89
N ILE A 129 12.55 -22.59 -16.87
CA ILE A 129 13.44 -23.71 -17.23
C ILE A 129 13.61 -23.84 -18.75
N GLY A 130 12.58 -23.44 -19.52
CA GLY A 130 12.53 -23.66 -20.97
C GLY A 130 13.48 -22.81 -21.81
N TRP A 131 14.13 -21.79 -21.22
CA TRP A 131 14.94 -20.82 -21.96
C TRP A 131 16.29 -20.53 -21.32
N THR A 132 17.27 -20.17 -22.14
CA THR A 132 18.60 -19.75 -21.67
C THR A 132 18.57 -18.46 -20.87
N ASN A 133 17.58 -17.60 -21.10
CA ASN A 133 17.33 -16.36 -20.35
C ASN A 133 16.25 -16.52 -19.28
N GLY A 134 15.98 -17.74 -18.82
CA GLY A 134 14.94 -18.02 -17.82
C GLY A 134 15.06 -17.21 -16.53
N SER A 135 16.29 -16.89 -16.11
CA SER A 135 16.53 -16.02 -14.95
C SER A 135 15.99 -14.61 -15.15
N GLU A 136 16.10 -14.05 -16.35
CA GLU A 136 15.55 -12.72 -16.67
C GLU A 136 14.02 -12.75 -16.62
N ILE A 137 13.39 -13.80 -17.16
CA ILE A 137 11.95 -14.02 -17.08
C ILE A 137 11.49 -14.07 -15.62
N ALA A 138 12.23 -14.79 -14.76
CA ALA A 138 11.91 -14.90 -13.34
C ALA A 138 11.98 -13.54 -12.61
N HIS A 139 13.01 -12.73 -12.88
CA HIS A 139 13.14 -11.40 -12.26
C HIS A 139 12.07 -10.43 -12.74
N TRP A 140 11.83 -10.38 -14.06
CA TRP A 140 10.77 -9.57 -14.64
C TRP A 140 9.40 -9.93 -14.05
N ALA A 141 9.05 -11.22 -14.02
CA ALA A 141 7.79 -11.67 -13.44
C ALA A 141 7.69 -11.34 -11.94
N ALA A 142 8.79 -11.41 -11.19
CA ALA A 142 8.82 -11.05 -9.78
C ALA A 142 8.65 -9.54 -9.53
N ASP A 143 9.15 -8.69 -10.43
CA ASP A 143 8.96 -7.24 -10.35
C ASP A 143 7.52 -6.87 -10.70
N GLU A 144 6.95 -7.45 -11.76
CA GLU A 144 5.54 -7.25 -12.14
C GLU A 144 4.57 -7.72 -11.06
N ALA A 145 4.76 -8.94 -10.54
CA ALA A 145 3.94 -9.50 -9.47
C ALA A 145 3.99 -8.66 -8.19
N ARG A 146 5.18 -8.15 -7.83
CA ARG A 146 5.34 -7.27 -6.67
C ARG A 146 4.60 -5.96 -6.86
N ALA A 147 4.75 -5.32 -8.01
CA ALA A 147 4.07 -4.06 -8.28
C ALA A 147 2.54 -4.24 -8.30
N LEU A 148 2.03 -5.32 -8.92
CA LEU A 148 0.60 -5.68 -8.86
C LEU A 148 0.10 -5.83 -7.41
N ARG A 149 0.85 -6.57 -6.60
CA ARG A 149 0.55 -6.78 -5.19
C ARG A 149 0.55 -5.46 -4.42
N SER A 150 1.58 -4.65 -4.57
CA SER A 150 1.71 -3.35 -3.89
C SER A 150 0.56 -2.41 -4.24
N ASP A 151 0.13 -2.36 -5.51
CA ASP A 151 -1.00 -1.51 -5.92
C ASP A 151 -2.32 -1.96 -5.26
N VAL A 152 -2.57 -3.27 -5.22
CA VAL A 152 -3.78 -3.84 -4.59
C VAL A 152 -3.74 -3.67 -3.07
N GLU A 153 -2.61 -3.95 -2.43
CA GLU A 153 -2.41 -3.72 -0.99
C GLU A 153 -2.56 -2.23 -0.63
N ALA A 154 -2.08 -1.32 -1.48
CA ALA A 154 -2.25 0.12 -1.28
C ALA A 154 -3.72 0.52 -1.28
N ALA A 155 -4.49 0.04 -2.26
CA ALA A 155 -5.90 0.38 -2.40
C ALA A 155 -6.78 -0.21 -1.28
N LEU A 156 -6.41 -1.39 -0.78
CA LEU A 156 -7.02 -2.03 0.38
C LEU A 156 -6.52 -1.48 1.73
N ALA A 157 -5.62 -0.48 1.69
CA ALA A 157 -4.93 0.05 2.86
C ALA A 157 -4.23 -1.01 3.73
N LEU A 158 -3.76 -2.09 3.09
CA LEU A 158 -3.01 -3.17 3.74
C LEU A 158 -1.52 -2.86 3.88
N MET A 159 -0.96 -1.95 3.08
CA MET A 159 0.44 -1.56 3.31
C MET A 159 0.54 -0.77 4.62
N SER A 160 1.39 -1.24 5.52
CA SER A 160 1.70 -0.54 6.75
C SER A 160 2.61 0.66 6.50
N ASP A 161 3.49 0.61 5.48
CA ASP A 161 4.44 1.68 5.20
C ASP A 161 3.77 3.00 4.80
N GLY A 162 4.25 4.08 5.41
CA GLY A 162 3.78 5.43 5.19
C GLY A 162 2.62 5.84 6.09
N GLN A 163 1.96 4.91 6.78
CA GLN A 163 0.78 5.23 7.59
C GLN A 163 1.16 6.13 8.78
N ARG A 164 0.56 7.33 8.83
CA ARG A 164 0.70 8.22 9.99
C ARG A 164 -0.23 7.74 11.11
N LEU A 165 0.32 7.57 12.30
CA LEU A 165 -0.45 7.20 13.48
C LEU A 165 -1.04 8.46 14.12
N LYS A 166 -2.34 8.47 14.42
CA LYS A 166 -3.01 9.57 15.14
C LYS A 166 -2.74 9.51 16.65
N ALA A 167 -1.45 9.47 17.01
CA ALA A 167 -0.97 9.47 18.38
C ALA A 167 0.20 10.45 18.50
N LEU A 168 0.24 11.22 19.58
CA LEU A 168 1.36 12.11 19.84
C LEU A 168 2.54 11.29 20.38
N CYS A 169 3.74 11.60 19.89
CA CYS A 169 4.95 10.98 20.41
C CYS A 169 5.12 11.35 21.90
N PRO A 170 5.24 10.38 22.83
CA PRO A 170 5.33 10.66 24.25
C PRO A 170 6.67 11.30 24.66
N TRP A 171 7.68 11.27 23.78
CA TRP A 171 9.00 11.85 24.03
C TRP A 171 9.14 13.27 23.47
N CYS A 172 8.74 13.51 22.22
CA CYS A 172 8.86 14.85 21.61
C CYS A 172 7.55 15.66 21.63
N GLY A 173 6.44 15.10 22.12
CA GLY A 173 5.13 15.77 22.13
C GLY A 173 4.60 16.15 20.75
N GLY A 174 5.13 15.56 19.68
CA GLY A 174 4.81 15.97 18.31
C GLY A 174 5.55 17.21 17.82
N THR A 175 6.69 17.56 18.42
CA THR A 175 7.52 18.69 17.99
C THR A 175 8.16 18.41 16.63
N THR A 176 8.05 19.37 15.72
CA THR A 176 8.67 19.38 14.39
C THR A 176 9.30 20.74 14.10
N GLU A 177 10.03 20.88 13.00
CA GLU A 177 10.60 22.17 12.55
C GLU A 177 9.50 23.21 12.28
N ILE A 178 8.35 22.76 11.76
CA ILE A 178 7.21 23.61 11.41
C ILE A 178 6.38 23.93 12.66
N THR A 179 6.25 22.97 13.57
CA THR A 179 5.47 23.10 14.80
C THR A 179 6.36 22.88 16.02
N PRO A 180 7.18 23.89 16.40
CA PRO A 180 8.17 23.75 17.48
C PRO A 180 7.52 23.64 18.87
N THR A 181 6.26 24.01 19.02
CA THR A 181 5.49 23.85 20.26
C THR A 181 4.91 22.45 20.45
N GLY A 182 5.05 21.57 19.46
CA GLY A 182 4.45 20.23 19.47
C GLY A 182 2.99 20.19 19.02
N GLY A 183 2.39 19.01 19.11
CA GLY A 183 1.00 18.73 18.72
C GLY A 183 0.85 18.06 17.34
N GLU A 184 1.93 17.84 16.59
CA GLU A 184 1.84 17.08 15.34
C GLU A 184 1.94 15.56 15.54
N TYR A 185 1.24 14.81 14.71
CA TYR A 185 1.37 13.36 14.60
C TYR A 185 2.65 13.01 13.83
N THR A 186 3.74 12.83 14.57
CA THR A 186 5.08 12.57 14.03
C THR A 186 5.36 11.10 13.76
N TRP A 187 4.53 10.18 14.29
CA TRP A 187 4.73 8.75 14.10
C TRP A 187 4.24 8.28 12.75
N ARG A 188 5.11 7.54 12.06
CA ARG A 188 4.81 6.91 10.79
C ARG A 188 5.26 5.47 10.80
N VAL A 189 4.38 4.57 10.39
CA VAL A 189 4.74 3.17 10.17
C VAL A 189 5.62 3.10 8.92
N ARG A 190 6.73 2.36 9.00
CA ARG A 190 7.74 2.20 7.96
C ARG A 190 8.11 0.74 7.78
N THR A 191 8.32 0.32 6.54
CA THR A 191 8.98 -0.94 6.24
C THR A 191 10.48 -0.69 6.10
N LEU A 192 11.25 -1.23 7.04
CA LEU A 192 12.70 -1.14 7.12
C LEU A 192 13.36 -2.31 6.35
N PRO A 193 14.68 -2.27 6.07
CA PRO A 193 15.39 -3.36 5.42
C PRO A 193 15.16 -4.71 6.11
N GLY A 194 15.02 -5.77 5.31
CA GLY A 194 14.66 -7.10 5.81
C GLY A 194 13.17 -7.26 6.12
N ASP A 195 12.31 -6.45 5.49
CA ASP A 195 10.85 -6.45 5.64
C ASP A 195 10.36 -6.21 7.10
N LEU A 196 11.21 -5.56 7.92
CA LEU A 196 10.87 -5.23 9.30
C LEU A 196 9.92 -4.03 9.33
N THR A 197 8.66 -4.26 9.71
CA THR A 197 7.71 -3.17 9.96
C THR A 197 7.96 -2.54 11.32
N ALA A 198 8.13 -1.22 11.37
CA ALA A 198 8.37 -0.47 12.58
C ALA A 198 7.63 0.87 12.58
N ILE A 199 7.37 1.44 13.74
CA ILE A 199 6.87 2.80 13.93
C ILE A 199 8.08 3.72 14.09
N VAL A 200 8.19 4.75 13.25
CA VAL A 200 9.31 5.70 13.26
C VAL A 200 8.80 7.08 13.65
N CYS A 201 9.48 7.74 14.59
CA CYS A 201 9.19 9.15 14.87
C CYS A 201 9.91 10.06 13.87
N GLU A 202 9.14 10.79 13.06
CA GLU A 202 9.67 11.70 12.03
C GLU A 202 9.80 13.15 12.51
N GLY A 203 9.69 13.41 13.82
CA GLY A 203 9.72 14.76 14.38
C GLY A 203 11.05 15.51 14.25
N GLY A 204 12.14 14.84 13.88
CA GLY A 204 13.46 15.44 13.66
C GLY A 204 14.28 15.70 14.93
N TYR A 205 13.62 16.02 16.05
CA TYR A 205 14.25 16.36 17.34
C TYR A 205 13.95 15.35 18.47
N CYS A 206 13.49 14.16 18.11
CA CYS A 206 13.06 13.18 19.09
C CYS A 206 14.25 12.39 19.63
N GLU A 207 14.63 12.64 20.88
CA GLU A 207 15.74 11.99 21.60
C GLU A 207 15.25 11.19 22.82
N PRO A 208 14.53 10.07 22.61
CA PRO A 208 14.14 9.17 23.69
C PRO A 208 15.37 8.53 24.36
N PRO A 209 15.28 8.14 25.65
CA PRO A 209 16.33 7.35 26.29
C PRO A 209 16.62 6.07 25.51
N SER A 210 17.89 5.67 25.37
CA SER A 210 18.27 4.51 24.54
C SER A 210 17.58 3.19 24.93
N ARG A 211 17.18 3.05 26.20
CA ARG A 211 16.42 1.88 26.70
C ARG A 211 14.96 1.85 26.24
N ASP A 212 14.45 2.98 25.79
CA ASP A 212 13.07 3.17 25.35
C ASP A 212 12.96 3.12 23.81
N VAL A 213 14.03 2.72 23.10
CA VAL A 213 14.11 2.64 21.64
C VAL A 213 14.45 1.22 21.21
N GLY A 214 13.60 0.61 20.40
CA GLY A 214 13.88 -0.72 19.84
C GLY A 214 15.00 -0.70 18.81
N THR A 215 15.01 0.29 17.92
CA THR A 215 16.04 0.47 16.90
C THR A 215 16.10 1.91 16.36
N TRP A 216 17.05 2.20 15.47
CA TRP A 216 17.21 3.50 14.83
C TRP A 216 17.12 3.38 13.31
N TRP A 217 16.39 4.29 12.67
CA TRP A 217 16.29 4.37 11.21
C TRP A 217 16.65 5.76 10.72
N ARG A 218 17.75 5.89 9.97
CA ARG A 218 18.26 7.16 9.44
C ARG A 218 18.38 8.26 10.51
N GLY A 219 18.90 7.90 11.69
CA GLY A 219 19.06 8.81 12.82
C GLY A 219 17.76 9.13 13.58
N ARG A 220 16.66 8.43 13.31
CA ARG A 220 15.36 8.59 13.99
C ARG A 220 15.04 7.38 14.86
N PRO A 221 14.41 7.55 16.03
CA PRO A 221 14.01 6.43 16.86
C PRO A 221 12.88 5.65 16.18
N ALA A 222 12.98 4.32 16.26
CA ALA A 222 12.06 3.39 15.64
C ALA A 222 11.73 2.22 16.59
N TRP A 223 10.48 1.78 16.54
CA TRP A 223 9.96 0.69 17.36
C TRP A 223 9.37 -0.40 16.45
N PRO A 224 10.02 -1.57 16.35
CA PRO A 224 9.45 -2.72 15.63
C PRO A 224 8.01 -3.02 16.06
N LEU A 225 7.17 -3.47 15.13
CA LEU A 225 5.75 -3.70 15.42
C LEU A 225 5.49 -4.73 16.53
N HIS A 226 6.42 -5.66 16.76
CA HIS A 226 6.33 -6.62 17.87
C HIS A 226 6.49 -5.98 19.26
N GLU A 227 6.99 -4.75 19.34
CA GLU A 227 7.09 -3.95 20.57
C GLU A 227 5.84 -3.08 20.80
N TRP A 228 4.80 -3.20 19.95
CA TRP A 228 3.62 -2.34 19.97
C TRP A 228 2.93 -2.30 21.34
N ASP A 229 2.77 -3.44 22.02
CA ASP A 229 2.10 -3.47 23.33
C ASP A 229 2.85 -2.68 24.40
N TRP A 230 4.19 -2.68 24.34
CA TRP A 230 4.99 -1.84 25.20
C TRP A 230 4.84 -0.36 24.83
N LEU A 231 4.91 -0.03 23.54
CA LEU A 231 4.78 1.33 23.04
C LEU A 231 3.40 1.94 23.35
N ALA A 232 2.34 1.17 23.21
CA ALA A 232 0.97 1.55 23.52
C ALA A 232 0.80 1.88 25.02
N ARG A 233 1.48 1.16 25.91
CA ARG A 233 1.50 1.50 27.35
C ARG A 233 2.17 2.86 27.61
N GLN A 234 3.22 3.20 26.87
CA GLN A 234 3.86 4.51 26.98
C GLN A 234 2.95 5.64 26.50
N LEU A 235 2.20 5.41 25.41
CA LEU A 235 1.19 6.34 24.92
C LEU A 235 0.11 6.60 25.97
N ASN A 236 -0.51 5.54 26.49
CA ASN A 236 -1.57 5.66 27.49
C ASN A 236 -1.08 6.39 28.75
N ALA A 237 0.16 6.15 29.17
CA ALA A 237 0.77 6.84 30.31
C ALA A 237 1.08 8.32 30.01
N ALA A 238 1.37 8.69 28.76
CA ALA A 238 1.53 10.07 28.35
C ALA A 238 0.18 10.80 28.29
N ASP A 239 -0.83 10.19 27.68
CA ASP A 239 -2.17 10.76 27.57
C ASP A 239 -2.77 11.04 28.96
N ALA A 240 -2.64 10.10 29.89
CA ALA A 240 -3.11 10.27 31.28
C ALA A 240 -2.42 11.44 32.02
N ARG A 241 -1.15 11.73 31.71
CA ARG A 241 -0.43 12.88 32.30
C ARG A 241 -0.93 14.22 31.72
N THR A 242 -1.25 14.25 30.43
CA THR A 242 -1.78 15.44 29.78
C THR A 242 -3.18 15.77 30.30
N GLU A 243 -4.06 14.76 30.45
CA GLU A 243 -5.40 14.95 31.03
C GLU A 243 -5.34 15.44 32.48
N GLY A 244 -4.46 14.87 33.30
CA GLY A 244 -4.29 15.29 34.70
C GLY A 244 -3.70 16.68 34.89
N SER A 245 -2.99 17.23 33.90
CA SER A 245 -2.44 18.59 33.94
C SER A 245 -3.44 19.67 33.51
N ALA A 246 -4.55 19.28 32.88
CA ALA A 246 -5.59 20.19 32.39
C ALA A 246 -6.75 20.39 33.39
N ALA A 247 -6.78 19.60 34.47
CA ALA A 247 -7.75 19.67 35.56
C ALA A 247 -7.21 20.50 36.74
#